data_AF-A0A972LD57-F1
#
_entry.id   AF-A0A972LD57-F1
#
_cell.length_a   1.000
_cell.length_b   1.000
_cell.length_c   1.000
_cell.angle_alpha   90.00
_cell.angle_beta   90.00
_cell.angle_gamma   90.00
#
_symmetry.space_group_name_H-M   'P 1'
#
loop_
_entity.id
_entity.type
_entity.pdbx_description
1 polymer ?
#
loop_
_entity_poly.entity_id
_entity_poly.type
_entity_poly.pdbx_seq_one_letter_code
_entity_poly.pdbx_strand_id
1 'polypeptide(L)' 'DDSRRADLLCELNVLQQVTNVCDTTIVQSAWQQGQKLSVNGWIYRVKDGLLHDLGHRITCDQQLTALYRQADAPQA' A
#
# COMPACT_ATOMS: atom_id res chain seq x y z
N ASP A 1 -5.47 -9.35 22.48
CA ASP A 1 -5.36 -10.67 21.86
C ASP A 1 -4.24 -10.61 20.83
N ASP A 2 -3.23 -11.45 21.00
CA ASP A 2 -1.96 -11.36 20.26
C ASP A 2 -2.16 -11.66 18.78
N SER A 3 -3.09 -12.56 18.45
CA SER A 3 -3.46 -12.88 17.07
C SER A 3 -4.00 -11.67 16.30
N ARG A 4 -4.85 -10.86 16.95
CA ARG A 4 -5.41 -9.64 16.34
C ARG A 4 -4.34 -8.58 16.12
N ARG A 5 -3.36 -8.50 17.02
CA ARG A 5 -2.21 -7.59 16.88
C ARG A 5 -1.27 -8.04 15.76
N ALA A 6 -1.03 -9.35 15.62
CA ALA A 6 -0.26 -9.90 14.52
C ALA A 6 -0.94 -9.66 13.15
N ASP A 7 -2.25 -9.89 13.06
CA ASP A 7 -3.04 -9.61 11.85
C ASP A 7 -2.90 -8.12 11.44
N LEU A 8 -3.05 -7.20 12.40
CA LEU A 8 -2.90 -5.77 12.14
C LEU A 8 -1.49 -5.39 11.68
N LEU A 9 -0.45 -6.00 12.28
CA LEU A 9 0.94 -5.78 11.86
C LEU A 9 1.18 -6.26 10.43
N CYS A 10 0.59 -7.39 10.02
CA CYS A 10 0.67 -7.87 8.65
C CYS A 10 -0.01 -6.90 7.66
N GLU A 11 -1.19 -6.40 8.00
CA GLU A 11 -1.91 -5.41 7.18
C GLU A 11 -1.08 -4.11 7.03
N LEU A 12 -0.54 -3.57 8.14
CA LEU A 12 0.35 -2.41 8.12
C LEU A 12 1.62 -2.66 7.30
N ASN A 13 2.18 -3.87 7.38
CA ASN A 13 3.36 -4.23 6.63
C ASN A 13 3.10 -4.22 5.11
N VAL A 14 1.95 -4.74 4.66
CA VAL A 14 1.58 -4.70 3.24
C VAL A 14 1.38 -3.26 2.77
N LEU A 15 0.72 -2.42 3.57
CA LEU A 15 0.56 -0.99 3.25
C LEU A 15 1.92 -0.30 3.10
N GLN A 16 2.84 -0.51 4.03
CA GLN A 16 4.19 0.06 3.95
C GLN A 16 4.95 -0.44 2.73
N GLN A 17 4.83 -1.73 2.39
CA GLN A 17 5.51 -2.30 1.24
C GLN A 17 4.98 -1.77 -0.09
N VAL A 18 3.66 -1.57 -0.21
CA VAL A 18 3.06 -0.94 -1.40
C VAL A 18 3.64 0.46 -1.61
N THR A 19 3.72 1.25 -0.54
CA THR A 19 4.33 2.58 -0.56
C THR A 19 5.80 2.52 -0.98
N ASN A 20 6.59 1.62 -0.38
CA ASN A 20 8.00 1.45 -0.72
C ASN A 20 8.20 1.06 -2.20
N VAL A 21 7.32 0.23 -2.77
CA VAL A 21 7.36 -0.14 -4.19
C VAL A 21 7.07 1.09 -5.07
N CYS A 22 6.09 1.91 -4.68
CA CYS A 22 5.73 3.13 -5.40
C CYS A 22 6.85 4.19 -5.37
N ASP A 23 7.69 4.19 -4.34
CA ASP A 23 8.84 5.08 -4.21
C ASP A 23 10.07 4.65 -5.01
N THR A 24 10.05 3.45 -5.60
CA THR A 24 11.17 3.02 -6.44
C THR A 24 11.28 3.87 -7.70
N THR A 25 12.50 4.14 -8.13
CA THR A 25 12.79 4.91 -9.36
C THR A 25 12.16 4.27 -10.60
N ILE A 26 11.98 2.96 -10.61
CA ILE A 26 11.36 2.21 -11.71
C ILE A 26 9.88 2.60 -11.85
N VAL A 27 9.13 2.55 -10.75
CA VAL A 27 7.69 2.87 -10.75
C VAL A 27 7.46 4.35 -11.02
N GLN A 28 8.24 5.23 -10.38
CA GLN A 28 8.17 6.67 -10.63
C GLN A 28 8.50 7.02 -12.08
N SER A 29 9.55 6.43 -12.66
CA SER A 29 9.91 6.66 -14.06
C SER A 29 8.83 6.18 -15.02
N ALA A 30 8.22 5.02 -14.74
CA ALA A 30 7.14 4.48 -15.55
C ALA A 30 5.93 5.45 -15.58
N TRP A 31 5.54 6.00 -14.42
CA TRP A 31 4.47 6.99 -14.36
C TRP A 31 4.85 8.31 -15.03
N GLN A 32 6.07 8.81 -14.85
CA GLN A 32 6.55 10.02 -15.52
C GLN A 32 6.58 9.88 -17.05
N GLN A 33 6.85 8.67 -17.55
CA GLN A 33 6.80 8.34 -18.98
C GLN A 33 5.35 8.13 -19.49
N GLY A 34 4.33 8.29 -18.63
CA GLY A 34 2.93 8.09 -18.98
C GLY A 34 2.52 6.64 -19.15
N GLN A 35 3.32 5.68 -18.67
CA GLN A 35 2.95 4.27 -18.72
C GLN A 35 1.79 3.99 -17.75
N LYS A 36 0.81 3.21 -18.21
CA LYS A 36 -0.32 2.77 -17.40
C LYS A 36 0.11 1.66 -16.45
N LEU A 37 0.59 2.04 -15.27
CA LEU A 37 1.02 1.12 -14.21
C LEU A 37 0.14 1.30 -12.96
N SER A 38 -0.15 0.20 -12.26
CA SER A 38 -0.89 0.23 -11.00
C SER A 38 -0.28 -0.75 -9.99
N VAL A 39 -0.11 -0.31 -8.76
CA VAL A 39 0.35 -1.13 -7.63
C VAL A 39 -0.85 -1.37 -6.71
N ASN A 40 -1.10 -2.63 -6.32
CA ASN A 40 -2.22 -3.01 -5.44
C ASN A 40 -1.68 -3.80 -4.24
N GLY A 41 -2.17 -3.49 -3.04
CA GLY A 41 -1.84 -4.20 -1.81
C GLY A 41 -2.86 -5.28 -1.45
N TRP A 42 -2.48 -6.54 -1.59
CA TRP A 42 -3.32 -7.68 -1.17
C TRP A 42 -2.64 -8.48 -0.08
N ILE A 43 -3.45 -9.00 0.85
CA ILE A 43 -3.00 -9.94 1.87
C ILE A 43 -3.80 -11.24 1.76
N TYR A 44 -3.08 -12.36 1.80
CA TYR A 44 -3.69 -13.68 1.81
C TYR A 44 -3.63 -14.24 3.23
N ARG A 45 -4.79 -14.56 3.80
CA ARG A 45 -4.87 -15.19 5.12
C ARG A 45 -4.89 -16.71 4.93
N VAL A 46 -3.84 -17.38 5.39
CA VAL A 46 -3.72 -18.85 5.29
C VAL A 46 -4.78 -19.56 6.15
N LYS A 47 -5.24 -18.93 7.24
CA LYS A 47 -6.19 -19.52 8.19
C LYS A 47 -7.58 -19.76 7.60
N ASP A 48 -8.06 -18.85 6.75
CA ASP A 48 -9.41 -18.86 6.17
C ASP A 48 -9.37 -19.01 4.64
N GLY A 49 -8.18 -18.92 4.04
CA GLY A 49 -7.96 -19.07 2.61
C GLY A 49 -8.45 -17.87 1.79
N LEU A 50 -8.74 -16.73 2.44
CA LEU A 50 -9.31 -15.57 1.78
C LEU A 50 -8.23 -14.56 1.38
N LEU A 51 -8.38 -14.03 0.17
CA LEU A 51 -7.63 -12.87 -0.30
C LEU A 51 -8.37 -11.61 0.16
N HIS A 52 -7.68 -10.74 0.88
CA HIS A 52 -8.19 -9.45 1.30
C HIS A 52 -7.48 -8.35 0.52
N ASP A 53 -8.29 -7.51 -0.12
CA ASP A 53 -7.84 -6.25 -0.67
C ASP A 53 -7.77 -5.21 0.44
N LEU A 54 -6.61 -4.59 0.63
CA LEU A 54 -6.41 -3.53 1.63
C LEU A 54 -6.81 -2.15 1.10
N GLY A 55 -7.40 -2.08 -0.10
CA GLY A 55 -7.98 -0.86 -0.66
C GLY A 55 -6.96 0.17 -1.12
N HIS A 56 -5.67 -0.21 -1.20
CA HIS A 56 -4.59 0.68 -1.61
C HIS A 56 -4.15 0.32 -3.01
N ARG A 57 -4.87 0.91 -3.97
CA ARG A 57 -4.53 0.88 -5.40
C ARG A 57 -3.93 2.24 -5.78
N ILE A 58 -2.65 2.24 -6.13
CA ILE A 58 -1.90 3.44 -6.52
C ILE A 58 -1.59 3.35 -8.01
N THR A 59 -2.04 4.34 -8.77
CA THR A 59 -1.92 4.40 -10.23
C THR A 59 -1.12 5.60 -10.72
N CYS A 60 -0.76 6.54 -9.84
CA CYS A 60 0.08 7.69 -10.15
C CYS A 60 0.77 8.26 -8.90
N ASP A 61 1.79 9.10 -9.10
CA ASP A 61 2.57 9.72 -8.02
C ASP A 61 1.73 10.62 -7.10
N GLN A 62 0.67 11.23 -7.64
CA GLN A 62 -0.17 12.17 -6.93
C GLN A 62 -0.96 11.46 -5.82
N GLN A 63 -1.35 10.20 -6.05
CA GLN A 63 -1.99 9.36 -5.05
C GLN A 63 -1.03 8.97 -3.93
N LEU A 64 0.22 8.66 -4.27
CA LEU A 64 1.28 8.38 -3.29
C LEU A 64 1.55 9.61 -2.40
N THR A 65 1.63 10.79 -3.01
CA THR A 65 1.80 12.07 -2.29
C THR A 65 0.63 12.36 -1.35
N ALA A 66 -0.60 12.03 -1.77
CA ALA A 66 -1.79 12.21 -0.94
C ALA A 66 -1.79 11.27 0.27
N LEU A 67 -1.33 10.02 0.11
CA LEU A 67 -1.19 9.06 1.21
C LEU A 67 -0.19 9.53 2.26
N TYR A 68 0.98 10.03 1.83
CA TYR A 68 1.97 10.61 2.75
C TYR A 68 1.39 11.79 3.54
N ARG A 69 0.66 12.69 2.87
CA ARG A 69 0.01 13.83 3.54
C ARG A 69 -1.04 13.40 4.56
N GLN A 70 -1.74 12.29 4.32
CA GLN A 70 -2.71 11.74 5.28
C GLN A 70 -2.04 11.07 6.47
N ALA A 71 -0.88 10.43 6.27
CA ALA A 71 -0.09 9.83 7.35
C ALA A 71 0.58 10.88 8.24
N ASP A 72 1.02 12.01 7.66
CA ASP A 72 1.63 13.14 8.38
C ASP A 72 0.61 14.12 8.98
N ALA A 73 -0.68 13.97 8.68
CA ALA A 73 -1.71 14.79 9.30
C ALA A 73 -1.79 14.46 10.80
N PRO A 74 -1.76 15.46 11.70
CA PRO A 74 -1.94 15.21 13.12
C PRO A 74 -3.30 14.55 13.33
N GLN A 75 -3.29 13.32 13.86
CA GLN A 75 -4.49 12.67 14.34
C GLN A 75 -5.02 13.52 15.49
N ALA A 76 -6.10 14.26 15.24
CA ALA A 76 -6.82 15.06 16.23
C ALA A 76 -7.54 14.16 17.24
#